data_AF-A0A924N773-F1
#
_entry.id   AF-A0A924N773-F1
#
_cell.length_a   1.000
_cell.length_b   1.000
_cell.length_c   1.000
_cell.angle_alpha   90.00
_cell.angle_beta   90.00
_cell.angle_gamma   90.00
#
_symmetry.space_group_name_H-M   'P 1'
#
loop_
_entity.id
_entity.type
_entity.pdbx_description
1 polymer ?
#
loop_
_entity_poly.entity_id
_entity_poly.type
_entity_poly.pdbx_seq_one_letter_code
_entity_poly.pdbx_strand_id
1 'polypeptide(L)'
;KVTSDLERVGDHAVNIAQAALRLISQRTKITPDPEIEEMARRARAMLSDAIDAFLRADGALGRDVCARDDQVDQLHESVFRILLTHMMGDARTINPSLEYLLVSRNLERVADLATNIGEDAVFLAEGKNIKHGGHFGGSADSFSP
;
A
#
# COMPACT_ATOMS: atom_id res chain seq x y z
N LYS A 1 2.59 9.70 -17.73
CA LYS A 1 2.66 9.66 -16.26
C LYS A 1 1.94 8.42 -15.75
N VAL A 2 0.62 8.32 -15.90
CA VAL A 2 -0.20 7.11 -15.61
C VAL A 2 0.39 5.79 -16.14
N THR A 3 0.90 5.73 -17.37
CA THR A 3 1.54 4.51 -17.91
C THR A 3 2.73 4.03 -17.07
N SER A 4 3.54 4.95 -16.54
CA SER A 4 4.67 4.61 -15.68
C SER A 4 4.20 4.18 -14.29
N ASP A 5 3.12 4.78 -13.77
CA ASP A 5 2.54 4.35 -12.50
C ASP A 5 1.97 2.92 -12.61
N LEU A 6 1.34 2.57 -13.74
CA LEU A 6 0.87 1.19 -14.00
C LEU A 6 2.00 0.18 -14.14
N GLU A 7 3.11 0.53 -14.79
CA GLU A 7 4.31 -0.32 -14.84
C GLU A 7 4.81 -0.63 -13.42
N ARG A 8 4.94 0.41 -12.58
CA ARG A 8 5.39 0.27 -11.19
C ARG A 8 4.45 -0.57 -10.33
N VAL A 9 3.14 -0.48 -10.55
CA VAL A 9 2.17 -1.40 -9.94
C VAL A 9 2.49 -2.85 -10.30
N GLY A 10 2.84 -3.11 -11.57
CA GLY A 10 3.29 -4.41 -12.04
C GLY A 10 4.52 -4.92 -11.29
N ASP A 11 5.53 -4.06 -11.09
CA ASP A 11 6.73 -4.39 -10.32
C ASP A 11 6.39 -4.77 -8.86
N HIS A 12 5.51 -4.01 -8.22
CA HIS A 12 5.05 -4.31 -6.86
C HIS A 12 4.29 -5.64 -6.80
N ALA A 13 3.46 -5.95 -7.81
CA ALA A 13 2.79 -7.24 -7.92
C ALA A 13 3.78 -8.41 -8.06
N VAL A 14 4.85 -8.24 -8.85
CA VAL A 14 5.94 -9.23 -8.98
C VAL A 14 6.63 -9.43 -7.63
N ASN A 15 6.95 -8.36 -6.90
CA ASN A 15 7.58 -8.44 -5.59
C ASN A 15 6.71 -9.20 -4.57
N ILE A 16 5.39 -8.96 -4.56
CA ILE A 16 4.43 -9.68 -3.72
C ILE A 16 4.43 -11.18 -4.09
N ALA A 17 4.37 -11.51 -5.38
CA ALA A 17 4.39 -12.91 -5.82
C ALA A 17 5.68 -13.63 -5.41
N GLN A 18 6.83 -12.97 -5.53
CA GLN A 18 8.11 -13.52 -5.09
C GLN A 18 8.17 -13.70 -3.56
N ALA A 19 7.64 -12.76 -2.78
CA ALA A 19 7.55 -12.88 -1.32
C ALA A 19 6.65 -14.05 -0.91
N ALA A 20 5.51 -14.24 -1.59
CA ALA A 20 4.64 -15.39 -1.35
C ALA A 20 5.37 -16.73 -1.57
N LEU A 21 6.18 -16.85 -2.62
CA LEU A 21 6.99 -18.05 -2.87
C LEU A 21 8.03 -18.29 -1.77
N ARG A 22 8.67 -17.23 -1.25
CA ARG A 22 9.61 -17.34 -0.13
C ARG A 22 8.90 -17.79 1.16
N LEU A 23 7.73 -17.24 1.46
CA LEU A 23 6.91 -17.63 2.61
C LEU A 23 6.49 -19.10 2.55
N ILE A 24 6.02 -19.57 1.38
CA ILE A 24 5.68 -20.98 1.15
C ILE A 24 6.90 -21.88 1.39
N SER A 25 8.06 -21.49 0.89
CA SER A 25 9.31 -22.25 1.03
C SER A 25 9.79 -22.35 2.48
N GLN A 26 9.51 -21.33 3.30
CA GLN A 26 9.87 -21.30 4.71
C GLN A 26 9.00 -22.20 5.60
N ARG A 27 7.89 -22.76 5.06
CA ARG A 27 6.90 -23.55 5.83
C ARG A 27 6.46 -22.83 7.11
N THR A 28 6.29 -21.52 7.02
CA THR A 28 5.90 -20.69 8.15
C THR A 28 4.55 -21.13 8.72
N LYS A 29 4.40 -21.00 10.04
CA LYS A 29 3.11 -21.17 10.73
C LYS A 29 2.37 -19.85 10.94
N ILE A 30 3.00 -18.73 10.58
CA ILE A 30 2.34 -17.42 10.56
C ILE A 30 1.37 -17.46 9.39
N THR A 31 0.08 -17.39 9.70
CA THR A 31 -0.98 -17.29 8.70
C THR A 31 -1.08 -15.86 8.20
N PRO A 32 -1.53 -15.64 6.94
CA PRO A 32 -1.87 -14.29 6.49
C PRO A 32 -2.87 -13.68 7.46
N ASP A 33 -2.49 -12.57 8.08
CA ASP A 33 -3.41 -11.84 8.94
C ASP A 33 -4.56 -11.27 8.10
N PRO A 34 -5.81 -11.25 8.62
CA PRO A 34 -6.95 -10.64 7.95
C PRO A 34 -6.66 -9.24 7.41
N GLU A 35 -5.77 -8.50 8.06
CA GLU A 35 -5.29 -7.18 7.68
C GLU A 35 -4.57 -7.16 6.32
N ILE A 36 -3.75 -8.17 6.00
CA ILE A 36 -3.05 -8.23 4.70
C ILE A 36 -4.05 -8.53 3.57
N GLU A 37 -5.02 -9.42 3.82
CA GLU A 37 -6.09 -9.68 2.85
C GLU A 37 -6.95 -8.43 2.63
N GLU A 38 -7.25 -7.71 3.72
CA GLU A 38 -7.99 -6.45 3.69
C GLU A 38 -7.21 -5.39 2.89
N MET A 39 -5.90 -5.21 3.12
CA MET A 39 -5.03 -4.32 2.34
C MET A 39 -5.05 -4.68 0.86
N ALA A 40 -4.90 -5.95 0.51
CA ALA A 40 -4.85 -6.40 -0.88
C ALA A 40 -6.16 -6.10 -1.62
N ARG A 41 -7.31 -6.33 -0.96
CA ARG A 41 -8.62 -6.01 -1.54
C ARG A 41 -8.82 -4.50 -1.70
N ARG A 42 -8.39 -3.67 -0.75
CA ARG A 42 -8.48 -2.20 -0.85
C ARG A 42 -7.58 -1.63 -1.93
N ALA A 43 -6.30 -1.98 -1.92
CA ALA A 43 -5.34 -1.50 -2.92
C ALA A 43 -5.78 -1.86 -4.35
N ARG A 44 -6.30 -3.08 -4.55
CA ARG A 44 -6.82 -3.51 -5.86
C ARG A 44 -8.08 -2.74 -6.28
N ALA A 45 -8.98 -2.45 -5.34
CA ALA A 45 -10.17 -1.64 -5.61
C ALA A 45 -9.81 -0.18 -5.93
N MET A 46 -8.92 0.43 -5.15
CA MET A 46 -8.40 1.78 -5.40
C MET A 46 -7.78 1.89 -6.79
N LEU A 47 -6.93 0.93 -7.17
CA LEU A 47 -6.31 0.91 -8.49
C LEU A 47 -7.35 0.81 -9.61
N SER A 48 -8.35 -0.07 -9.47
CA SER A 48 -9.42 -0.22 -10.45
C SER A 48 -10.20 1.09 -10.62
N ASP A 49 -10.61 1.70 -9.50
CA ASP A 49 -11.39 2.94 -9.51
C ASP A 49 -10.56 4.12 -10.01
N ALA A 50 -9.27 4.18 -9.72
CA ALA A 50 -8.37 5.21 -10.22
C ALA A 50 -8.25 5.17 -11.74
N ILE A 51 -8.11 3.97 -12.31
CA ILE A 51 -8.08 3.75 -13.76
C ILE A 51 -9.41 4.17 -14.37
N ASP A 52 -10.53 3.74 -13.79
CA ASP A 52 -11.87 4.13 -14.26
C ASP A 52 -12.10 5.64 -14.18
N ALA A 53 -11.68 6.29 -13.09
CA ALA A 53 -11.75 7.73 -12.91
C ALA A 53 -10.95 8.47 -13.99
N PHE A 54 -9.73 8.01 -14.25
CA PHE A 54 -8.86 8.61 -15.26
C PHE A 54 -9.44 8.47 -16.67
N LEU A 55 -9.91 7.28 -17.05
CA LEU A 55 -10.46 7.01 -18.38
C LEU A 55 -11.74 7.80 -18.66
N ARG A 56 -12.54 8.08 -17.63
CA ARG A 56 -13.82 8.80 -17.74
C ARG A 56 -13.72 10.29 -17.43
N ALA A 57 -12.52 10.78 -17.07
CA ALA A 57 -12.32 12.12 -16.51
C ALA A 57 -13.31 12.41 -15.35
N ASP A 58 -13.45 11.45 -14.44
CA ASP A 58 -14.32 11.56 -13.26
C ASP A 58 -13.50 12.06 -12.05
N GLY A 59 -13.53 13.37 -11.82
CA GLY A 59 -12.83 13.98 -10.68
C GLY A 59 -13.44 13.63 -9.32
N ALA A 60 -14.73 13.28 -9.26
CA ALA A 60 -15.34 12.89 -7.99
C ALA A 60 -14.81 11.53 -7.54
N LEU A 61 -14.77 10.56 -8.46
CA LEU A 61 -14.19 9.24 -8.19
C LEU A 61 -12.68 9.33 -7.90
N GLY A 62 -11.95 10.20 -8.61
CA GLY A 62 -10.53 10.45 -8.33
C GLY A 62 -10.27 10.95 -6.89
N ARG A 63 -11.11 11.86 -6.37
CA ARG A 63 -11.02 12.33 -4.98
C ARG A 63 -11.35 11.23 -3.97
N ASP A 64 -12.36 10.41 -4.27
CA ASP A 64 -12.74 9.28 -3.43
C ASP A 64 -11.63 8.23 -3.33
N VAL A 65 -10.90 7.97 -4.43
CA VAL A 65 -9.70 7.13 -4.38
C VAL A 65 -8.66 7.71 -3.42
N CYS A 66 -8.33 9.00 -3.54
CA CYS A 66 -7.33 9.65 -2.68
C CYS A 66 -7.71 9.58 -1.19
N ALA A 67 -8.99 9.71 -0.86
CA ALA A 67 -9.46 9.65 0.52
C ALA A 67 -9.42 8.24 1.13
N ARG A 68 -9.30 7.19 0.32
CA ARG A 68 -9.23 5.79 0.78
C ARG A 68 -7.82 5.34 1.17
N ASP A 69 -6.80 6.12 0.80
CA ASP A 69 -5.38 5.79 1.04
C ASP A 69 -5.05 5.69 2.54
N ASP A 70 -5.58 6.63 3.34
CA ASP A 70 -5.45 6.64 4.81
C ASP A 70 -5.86 5.29 5.45
N GLN A 71 -6.82 4.58 4.84
CA GLN A 71 -7.28 3.29 5.35
C GLN A 71 -6.26 2.17 5.06
N VAL A 72 -5.53 2.24 3.96
CA VAL A 72 -4.45 1.30 3.64
C VAL A 72 -3.24 1.57 4.53
N ASP A 73 -2.91 2.84 4.80
CA ASP A 73 -1.83 3.22 5.71
C ASP A 73 -2.08 2.72 7.14
N GLN A 74 -3.31 2.91 7.65
CA GLN A 74 -3.69 2.40 8.96
C GLN A 74 -3.59 0.88 9.05
N LEU A 75 -3.96 0.17 7.99
CA LEU A 75 -3.81 -1.29 7.93
C LEU A 75 -2.33 -1.70 7.89
N HIS A 76 -1.48 -0.99 7.13
CA HIS A 76 -0.04 -1.23 7.10
C HIS A 76 0.57 -1.10 8.50
N GLU A 77 0.21 -0.04 9.23
CA GLU A 77 0.66 0.17 10.60
C GLU A 77 0.15 -0.92 11.55
N SER A 78 -1.09 -1.39 11.37
CA SER A 78 -1.65 -2.52 12.12
C SER A 78 -0.84 -3.80 11.89
N VAL A 79 -0.57 -4.14 10.62
CA VAL A 79 0.25 -5.29 10.23
C VAL A 79 1.62 -5.19 10.88
N PHE A 80 2.27 -4.03 10.84
CA PHE A 80 3.58 -3.84 11.47
C PHE A 80 3.56 -4.18 12.97
N ARG A 81 2.55 -3.71 13.73
CA ARG A 81 2.43 -4.00 15.17
C ARG A 81 2.18 -5.48 15.47
N ILE A 82 1.36 -6.15 14.66
CA ILE A 82 1.07 -7.59 14.78
C ILE A 82 2.35 -8.40 14.55
N LEU A 83 3.06 -8.10 13.46
CA LEU A 83 4.32 -8.76 13.10
C LEU A 83 5.42 -8.54 14.16
N LEU A 84 5.52 -7.33 14.74
CA LEU A 84 6.40 -7.09 15.88
C LEU A 84 6.08 -8.01 17.07
N THR A 85 4.80 -8.20 17.38
CA THR A 85 4.37 -9.09 18.47
C THR A 85 4.80 -10.54 18.22
N HIS A 86 4.69 -11.02 16.99
CA HIS A 86 5.21 -12.34 16.61
C HIS A 86 6.72 -12.45 16.83
N MET A 87 7.48 -11.46 16.34
CA MET A 87 8.94 -11.43 16.45
C MET A 87 9.42 -11.42 17.90
N MET A 88 8.72 -10.68 18.78
CA MET A 88 8.99 -10.64 20.21
C MET A 88 8.65 -11.96 20.91
N GLY A 89 7.61 -12.67 20.44
CA GLY A 89 7.17 -13.94 21.03
C GLY A 89 8.03 -15.13 20.62
N ASP A 90 8.60 -15.15 19.42
CA ASP A 90 9.46 -16.23 18.93
C ASP A 90 10.41 -15.74 17.82
N ALA A 91 11.72 -15.76 18.08
CA ALA A 91 12.75 -15.33 17.13
C ALA A 91 12.72 -16.09 15.78
N ARG A 92 12.15 -17.31 15.73
CA ARG A 92 11.99 -18.07 14.48
C ARG A 92 10.98 -17.42 13.53
N THR A 93 10.13 -16.52 14.03
CA THR A 93 9.12 -15.80 13.25
C THR A 93 9.68 -14.55 12.58
N ILE A 94 10.92 -14.14 12.88
CA ILE A 94 11.52 -12.90 12.35
C ILE A 94 11.54 -12.90 10.82
N ASN A 95 12.13 -13.92 10.19
CA ASN A 95 12.24 -13.95 8.73
C ASN A 95 10.86 -13.99 8.03
N PRO A 96 9.90 -14.87 8.43
CA PRO A 96 8.56 -14.82 7.85
C PRO A 96 7.85 -13.48 8.08
N SER A 97 8.02 -12.87 9.26
CA SER A 97 7.41 -11.56 9.56
C SER A 97 7.97 -10.45 8.70
N LEU A 98 9.29 -10.44 8.43
CA LEU A 98 9.89 -9.48 7.51
C LEU A 98 9.35 -9.65 6.08
N GLU A 99 9.12 -10.88 5.60
CA GLU A 99 8.51 -11.11 4.29
C GLU A 99 7.06 -10.60 4.24
N TYR A 100 6.25 -10.83 5.27
CA TYR A 100 4.91 -10.25 5.36
C TYR A 100 4.92 -8.72 5.43
N LEU A 101 5.88 -8.13 6.14
CA LEU A 101 6.06 -6.68 6.18
C LEU A 101 6.37 -6.14 4.79
N LEU A 102 7.24 -6.80 4.02
CA LEU A 102 7.51 -6.44 2.63
C LEU A 102 6.27 -6.56 1.74
N VAL A 103 5.44 -7.59 1.93
CA VAL A 103 4.14 -7.71 1.22
C VAL A 103 3.24 -6.51 1.54
N SER A 104 3.06 -6.18 2.83
CA SER A 104 2.22 -5.05 3.23
C SER A 104 2.72 -3.72 2.67
N ARG A 105 4.04 -3.50 2.64
CA ARG A 105 4.64 -2.30 2.03
C ARG A 105 4.40 -2.25 0.51
N ASN A 106 4.49 -3.37 -0.20
CA ASN A 106 4.18 -3.36 -1.63
C ASN A 106 2.70 -3.09 -1.90
N LEU A 107 1.79 -3.48 -0.99
CA LEU A 107 0.36 -3.14 -1.09
C LEU A 107 0.10 -1.65 -0.84
N GLU A 108 0.77 -1.04 0.16
CA GLU A 108 0.78 0.41 0.37
C GLU A 108 1.25 1.15 -0.89
N ARG A 109 2.35 0.70 -1.51
CA ARG A 109 2.83 1.29 -2.77
C ARG A 109 1.85 1.19 -3.93
N VAL A 110 1.04 0.13 -3.99
CA VAL A 110 -0.03 0.04 -5.00
C VAL A 110 -1.13 1.06 -4.71
N ALA A 111 -1.47 1.29 -3.44
CA ALA A 111 -2.43 2.31 -3.03
C ALA A 111 -1.92 3.73 -3.34
N ASP A 112 -0.67 4.06 -2.99
CA ASP A 112 0.01 5.32 -3.37
C ASP A 112 -0.09 5.59 -4.89
N LEU A 113 0.20 4.57 -5.70
CA LEU A 113 0.17 4.69 -7.15
C LEU A 113 -1.26 4.87 -7.67
N ALA A 114 -2.24 4.24 -7.03
CA ALA A 114 -3.65 4.48 -7.32
C ALA A 114 -4.05 5.93 -6.98
N THR A 115 -3.62 6.47 -5.84
CA THR A 115 -3.80 7.87 -5.45
C THR A 115 -3.22 8.81 -6.50
N ASN A 116 -1.99 8.57 -6.97
CA ASN A 116 -1.36 9.36 -8.04
C ASN A 116 -2.20 9.39 -9.34
N ILE A 117 -2.79 8.26 -9.72
CA ILE A 117 -3.67 8.16 -10.89
C ILE A 117 -5.00 8.90 -10.64
N GLY A 118 -5.56 8.78 -9.43
CA GLY A 118 -6.75 9.52 -9.00
C GLY A 118 -6.56 11.03 -9.02
N GLU A 119 -5.42 11.53 -8.55
CA GLU A 119 -5.04 12.94 -8.63
C GLU A 119 -4.93 13.41 -10.10
N ASP A 120 -4.32 12.59 -10.97
CA ASP A 120 -4.24 12.89 -12.40
C ASP A 120 -5.65 12.91 -13.05
N ALA A 121 -6.59 12.09 -12.58
CA ALA A 121 -7.99 12.11 -13.03
C ALA A 121 -8.72 13.41 -12.61
N VAL A 122 -8.50 13.87 -11.38
CA VAL A 122 -9.05 15.16 -10.90
C VAL A 122 -8.50 16.33 -11.71
N PHE A 123 -7.20 16.30 -11.98
CA PHE A 123 -6.57 17.32 -12.81
C PHE A 123 -7.15 17.33 -14.22
N LEU A 124 -7.36 16.16 -14.82
CA LEU A 124 -7.96 16.02 -16.15
C LEU A 124 -9.40 16.56 -16.20
N ALA A 125 -10.20 16.28 -15.17
CA ALA A 125 -11.61 16.66 -15.11
C ALA A 125 -11.84 18.14 -14.77
N GLU A 126 -11.05 18.69 -13.84
CA GLU A 126 -11.32 19.99 -13.23
C GLU A 126 -10.24 21.05 -13.54
N GLY A 127 -9.10 20.67 -14.12
CA GLY A 127 -7.93 21.53 -14.27
C GLY A 127 -7.27 21.91 -12.93
N LYS A 128 -7.66 21.26 -11.82
CA LYS A 128 -7.15 21.54 -10.48
C LYS A 128 -6.09 20.54 -10.08
N ASN A 129 -4.96 21.05 -9.60
CA ASN A 129 -3.94 20.21 -8.98
C ASN A 129 -4.27 20.04 -7.49
N ILE A 130 -4.61 18.81 -7.10
CA ILE A 130 -4.95 18.45 -5.73
C ILE A 130 -3.87 17.61 -5.06
N LYS A 131 -2.66 17.57 -5.66
CA LYS A 131 -1.55 16.78 -5.13
C LYS A 131 -1.31 17.10 -3.67
N HIS A 132 -1.30 16.07 -2.85
CA HIS A 132 -0.93 16.24 -1.45
C HIS A 132 0.55 16.64 -1.34
N GLY A 133 0.80 17.83 -0.80
CA GLY A 133 2.11 18.21 -0.30
C GLY A 133 2.30 17.64 1.10
N GLY A 134 2.95 16.48 1.24
CA GLY A 134 3.51 16.06 2.53
C GLY A 134 3.39 14.58 2.85
N HIS A 135 4.38 13.79 2.41
CA HIS A 135 4.87 12.65 3.16
C HIS A 135 6.40 12.54 3.00
N PHE A 136 7.11 13.47 3.63
CA PHE A 136 8.53 13.33 3.96
C PHE A 136 8.80 13.98 5.33
N GLY A 137 9.03 13.13 6.34
CA GLY A 137 9.90 13.38 7.49
C GLY A 137 9.40 14.35 8.57
N GLY A 138 8.88 13.81 9.68
CA GLY A 138 8.52 14.61 10.85
C GLY A 138 8.30 13.81 12.12
N SER A 139 9.23 12.95 12.51
CA SER A 139 9.27 12.41 13.89
C SER A 139 10.70 11.99 14.24
N ALA A 140 11.58 12.97 14.37
CA ALA A 140 12.87 12.81 15.04
C ALA A 140 13.04 14.00 15.98
N ASP A 141 12.20 14.06 17.02
CA ASP A 141 12.43 14.88 18.20
C ASP A 141 11.60 14.31 19.37
N SER A 142 12.16 13.31 20.05
CA SER A 142 11.94 13.03 21.47
C SER A 142 12.79 11.83 21.91
N PHE A 143 14.10 11.98 21.79
CA PHE A 143 15.02 11.37 22.75
C PHE A 143 15.95 12.46 23.24
N SER A 144 15.80 12.80 24.51
CA SER A 144 16.76 13.58 25.29
C SER A 144 16.80 12.97 26.70
N PRO A 145 17.94 13.13 27.38
CA PRO A 145 18.77 12.02 27.88
C PRO A 145 18.30 11.37 29.18
#